data_AF-A0A432SYQ4-F1
#
_entry.id   AF-A0A432SYQ4-F1
#
_cell.length_a   1.000
_cell.length_b   1.000
_cell.length_c   1.000
_cell.angle_alpha   90.00
_cell.angle_beta   90.00
_cell.angle_gamma   90.00
#
_symmetry.space_group_name_H-M   'P 1'
#
loop_
_entity.id
_entity.type
_entity.pdbx_description
1 polymer ?
#
loop_
_entity_poly.entity_id
_entity_poly.type
_entity_poly.pdbx_seq_one_letter_code
_entity_poly.pdbx_strand_id
1 'polypeptide(L)'
;MKNAKKIAFKTGTSAHAKDMLTIGYTPKYTVAVWYGNFSGKASKAYHRVYPTGLRVASPTMFKIFKELKRGSWFSKPKGIINKRICQDAIEINKCKNTIQDELIENVKPQNSCSSMRAEVLSYLLKQQTISSIKELSKHKCYQEWKNYKPLITNPIHNKTYIHNKLLPNEMKKTMLNCYSFEQNSTIYWLIDNQTPIIGTSGTPIYKYLSPKKHQISCLDEGAKVKSIVIFNEEL
;
A
#
# COMPACT_ATOMS: atom_id res chain seq x y z
N MET A 1 -3.21 -10.12 -36.22
CA MET A 1 -2.36 -9.36 -35.28
C MET A 1 -0.98 -10.01 -35.21
N LYS A 2 -0.01 -9.57 -36.05
CA LYS A 2 1.32 -10.21 -36.17
C LYS A 2 2.45 -9.22 -35.89
N ASN A 3 3.38 -9.59 -34.99
CA ASN A 3 4.70 -8.99 -34.72
C ASN A 3 4.76 -7.57 -34.12
N ALA A 4 4.22 -7.39 -32.90
CA ALA A 4 4.69 -6.31 -32.03
C ALA A 4 6.17 -6.54 -31.67
N LYS A 5 7.01 -5.49 -31.73
CA LYS A 5 8.41 -5.59 -31.26
C LYS A 5 8.38 -5.90 -29.77
N LYS A 6 9.05 -6.98 -29.32
CA LYS A 6 9.24 -7.25 -27.89
C LYS A 6 10.13 -6.15 -27.31
N ILE A 7 9.65 -5.50 -26.26
CA ILE A 7 10.34 -4.43 -25.54
C ILE A 7 10.08 -4.68 -24.06
N ALA A 8 11.15 -4.71 -23.26
CA ALA A 8 11.03 -4.68 -21.80
C ALA A 8 11.06 -3.21 -21.38
N PHE A 9 10.14 -2.77 -20.54
CA PHE A 9 10.06 -1.35 -20.19
C PHE A 9 9.53 -1.13 -18.78
N LYS A 10 9.89 0.01 -18.21
CA LYS A 10 9.38 0.49 -16.93
C LYS A 10 9.02 1.96 -17.02
N THR A 11 7.87 2.29 -16.43
CA THR A 11 7.38 3.66 -16.30
C THR A 11 7.81 4.29 -14.97
N GLY A 12 7.99 5.60 -14.96
CA GLY A 12 8.21 6.42 -13.78
C GLY A 12 7.31 7.65 -13.79
N THR A 13 6.79 8.05 -12.64
CA THR A 13 6.00 9.28 -12.48
C THR A 13 6.29 9.85 -11.10
N SER A 14 6.79 11.08 -11.04
CA SER A 14 7.07 11.73 -9.75
C SER A 14 5.79 12.30 -9.12
N ALA A 15 5.86 12.62 -7.83
CA ALA A 15 4.74 13.19 -7.10
C ALA A 15 4.22 14.46 -7.79
N HIS A 16 2.90 14.61 -7.84
CA HIS A 16 2.20 15.72 -8.52
C HIS A 16 2.53 15.83 -10.03
N ALA A 17 3.00 14.74 -10.66
CA ALA A 17 3.30 14.69 -12.09
C ALA A 17 4.26 15.81 -12.55
N LYS A 18 5.33 16.04 -11.78
CA LYS A 18 6.43 16.92 -12.22
C LYS A 18 7.22 16.30 -13.36
N ASP A 19 7.42 14.98 -13.28
CA ASP A 19 8.21 14.19 -14.21
C ASP A 19 7.43 12.95 -14.66
N MET A 20 7.48 12.68 -15.96
CA MET A 20 6.95 11.48 -16.59
C MET A 20 8.07 10.82 -17.37
N LEU A 21 8.47 9.62 -16.93
CA LEU A 21 9.58 8.87 -17.50
C LEU A 21 9.08 7.54 -18.06
N THR A 22 9.68 7.09 -19.14
CA THR A 22 9.66 5.68 -19.51
C THR A 22 11.02 5.28 -20.07
N ILE A 23 11.56 4.17 -19.56
CA ILE A 23 12.77 3.56 -20.08
C ILE A 23 12.39 2.19 -20.62
N GLY A 24 12.74 1.92 -21.86
CA GLY A 24 12.57 0.64 -22.51
C GLY A 24 13.86 0.15 -23.13
N TYR A 25 14.01 -1.17 -23.23
CA TYR A 25 15.19 -1.78 -23.82
C TYR A 25 14.88 -3.05 -24.61
N THR A 26 15.82 -3.32 -25.51
CA THR A 26 16.02 -4.53 -26.32
C THR A 26 17.50 -4.90 -26.20
N PRO A 27 17.95 -6.06 -26.69
CA PRO A 27 19.39 -6.39 -26.64
C PRO A 27 20.30 -5.36 -27.33
N LYS A 28 19.80 -4.62 -28.33
CA LYS A 28 20.60 -3.67 -29.10
C LYS A 28 20.48 -2.21 -28.66
N TYR A 29 19.33 -1.83 -28.09
CA TYR A 29 19.02 -0.44 -27.80
C TYR A 29 18.35 -0.29 -26.44
N THR A 30 18.72 0.79 -25.76
CA THR A 30 18.01 1.35 -24.61
C THR A 30 17.51 2.73 -24.99
N VAL A 31 16.22 3.00 -24.75
CA VAL A 31 15.58 4.29 -25.02
C VAL A 31 14.97 4.79 -23.72
N ALA A 32 15.38 5.98 -23.30
CA ALA A 32 14.79 6.69 -22.19
C ALA A 32 14.08 7.95 -22.70
N VAL A 33 12.82 8.11 -22.35
CA VAL A 33 12.02 9.30 -22.67
C VAL A 33 11.56 9.93 -21.37
N TRP A 34 11.92 11.19 -21.19
CA TRP A 34 11.46 12.02 -20.08
C TRP A 34 10.66 13.21 -20.60
N TYR A 35 9.58 13.53 -19.89
CA TYR A 35 8.82 14.76 -20.03
C TYR A 35 8.71 15.42 -18.66
N GLY A 36 8.96 16.72 -18.62
CA GLY A 36 8.78 17.55 -17.44
C GLY A 36 8.97 19.02 -17.78
N ASN A 37 8.59 19.89 -16.85
CA ASN A 37 8.82 21.32 -17.01
C ASN A 37 10.23 21.65 -16.49
N PHE A 38 11.04 22.36 -17.27
CA PHE A 38 12.35 22.83 -16.80
C PHE A 38 12.28 23.72 -15.54
N SER A 39 11.11 24.31 -15.27
CA SER A 39 10.84 25.05 -14.02
C SER A 39 10.64 24.17 -12.78
N GLY A 40 10.58 22.84 -12.92
CA GLY A 40 10.25 21.90 -11.84
C GLY A 40 8.80 21.95 -11.36
N LYS A 41 7.95 22.76 -12.00
CA LYS A 41 6.52 22.85 -11.69
C LYS A 41 5.78 21.61 -12.18
N ALA A 42 4.74 21.23 -11.43
CA ALA A 42 3.84 20.15 -11.78
C ALA A 42 3.21 20.36 -13.16
N SER A 43 3.11 19.29 -13.94
CA SER A 43 2.35 19.32 -15.19
C SER A 43 0.85 19.42 -14.89
N LYS A 44 0.14 20.28 -15.63
CA LYS A 44 -1.30 20.46 -15.44
C LYS A 44 -2.06 19.21 -15.87
N ALA A 45 -3.15 18.90 -15.16
CA ALA A 45 -4.09 17.89 -15.62
C ALA A 45 -4.77 18.34 -16.92
N TYR A 46 -4.95 17.41 -17.86
CA TYR A 46 -5.69 17.63 -19.10
C TYR A 46 -6.93 16.73 -19.09
N HIS A 47 -8.11 17.30 -19.34
CA HIS A 47 -9.41 16.61 -19.21
C HIS A 47 -9.58 15.87 -17.88
N ARG A 48 -9.17 16.50 -16.76
CA ARG A 48 -9.21 15.92 -15.40
C ARG A 48 -8.34 14.67 -15.20
N VAL A 49 -7.45 14.34 -16.13
CA VAL A 49 -6.51 13.22 -15.98
C VAL A 49 -5.08 13.74 -15.88
N TYR A 50 -4.40 13.38 -14.80
CA TYR A 50 -2.99 13.72 -14.62
C TYR A 50 -2.10 12.98 -15.65
N PRO A 51 -1.04 13.64 -16.14
CA PRO A 51 -0.07 12.98 -17.00
C PRO A 51 0.74 11.96 -16.18
N THR A 52 1.08 10.84 -16.81
CA THR A 52 1.92 9.79 -16.23
C THR A 52 2.95 9.33 -17.24
N GLY A 53 4.01 8.68 -16.77
CA GLY A 53 5.00 8.02 -17.63
C GLY A 53 4.36 7.10 -18.66
N LEU A 54 3.37 6.30 -18.21
CA LEU A 54 2.63 5.39 -19.10
C LEU A 54 1.83 6.11 -20.18
N ARG A 55 1.21 7.25 -19.86
CA ARG A 55 0.33 7.97 -20.79
C ARG A 55 1.07 8.91 -21.74
N VAL A 56 2.21 9.46 -21.30
CA VAL A 56 2.91 10.53 -22.04
C VAL A 56 4.26 10.06 -22.57
N ALA A 57 5.11 9.48 -21.72
CA ALA A 57 6.47 9.07 -22.11
C ALA A 57 6.50 7.75 -22.90
N SER A 58 5.70 6.76 -22.49
CA SER A 58 5.69 5.44 -23.14
C SER A 58 5.29 5.49 -24.62
N PRO A 59 4.25 6.23 -25.06
CA PRO A 59 3.90 6.30 -26.47
C PRO A 59 5.04 6.83 -27.35
N THR A 60 5.77 7.85 -26.89
CA THR A 60 6.94 8.38 -27.61
C THR A 60 8.06 7.35 -27.69
N MET A 61 8.37 6.67 -26.58
CA MET A 61 9.35 5.59 -26.56
C MET A 61 8.98 4.44 -27.52
N PHE A 62 7.70 4.04 -27.59
CA PHE A 62 7.24 3.03 -28.54
C PHE A 62 7.34 3.50 -30.00
N LYS A 63 7.08 4.78 -30.29
CA LYS A 63 7.30 5.37 -31.61
C LYS A 63 8.78 5.30 -32.00
N ILE A 64 9.69 5.66 -31.10
CA ILE A 64 11.14 5.54 -31.34
C ILE A 64 11.52 4.09 -31.64
N PHE A 65 11.08 3.14 -30.80
CA PHE A 65 11.34 1.72 -31.06
C PHE A 65 10.72 1.23 -32.37
N LYS A 66 9.64 1.83 -32.88
CA LYS A 66 9.07 1.50 -34.20
C LYS A 66 10.05 1.81 -35.33
N GLU A 67 10.80 2.91 -35.22
CA GLU A 67 11.81 3.33 -36.21
C GLU A 67 13.15 2.58 -36.06
N LEU A 68 13.53 2.17 -34.84
CA LEU A 68 14.78 1.44 -34.62
C LEU A 68 14.79 0.04 -35.25
N LYS A 69 15.93 -0.39 -35.81
CA LYS A 69 16.07 -1.73 -36.42
C LYS A 69 15.68 -2.85 -35.44
N ARG A 70 14.96 -3.88 -35.92
CA ARG A 70 14.65 -5.07 -35.11
C ARG A 70 15.91 -5.91 -34.88
N GLY A 71 15.97 -6.59 -33.74
CA GLY A 71 16.99 -7.60 -33.43
C GLY A 71 16.34 -8.84 -32.82
N SER A 72 17.14 -9.86 -32.53
CA SER A 72 16.72 -11.01 -31.74
C SER A 72 16.37 -10.58 -30.32
N TRP A 73 15.48 -11.34 -29.67
CA TRP A 73 15.21 -11.16 -28.24
C TRP A 73 16.30 -11.84 -27.41
N PHE A 74 16.37 -11.52 -26.12
CA PHE A 74 17.24 -12.23 -25.18
C PHE A 74 16.94 -13.73 -25.21
N SER A 75 18.00 -14.55 -25.28
CA SER A 75 17.90 -15.99 -25.03
C SER A 75 17.59 -16.22 -23.55
N LYS A 76 16.66 -17.13 -23.25
CA LYS A 76 16.39 -17.56 -21.88
C LYS A 76 17.68 -18.16 -21.28
N PRO A 77 18.16 -17.68 -20.12
CA PRO A 77 19.37 -18.22 -19.50
C PRO A 77 19.14 -19.66 -19.02
N LYS A 78 20.24 -20.41 -18.81
CA LYS A 78 20.19 -21.73 -18.18
C LYS A 78 19.73 -21.60 -16.71
N GLY A 79 19.17 -22.69 -16.16
CA GLY A 79 18.70 -22.71 -14.78
C GLY A 79 17.38 -21.97 -14.56
N ILE A 80 16.59 -21.72 -15.61
CA ILE A 80 15.21 -21.24 -15.44
C ILE A 80 14.24 -22.41 -15.62
N ILE A 81 13.52 -22.74 -14.56
CA ILE A 81 12.58 -23.87 -14.48
C ILE A 81 11.13 -23.37 -14.43
N ASN A 82 10.20 -24.15 -14.95
CA ASN A 82 8.77 -23.90 -14.78
C ASN A 82 8.27 -24.67 -13.56
N LYS A 83 7.65 -23.99 -12.60
CA LYS A 83 7.10 -24.63 -11.41
C LYS A 83 5.76 -24.03 -11.05
N ARG A 84 4.90 -24.87 -10.46
CA ARG A 84 3.68 -24.41 -9.82
C ARG A 84 4.04 -23.71 -8.50
N ILE A 85 3.75 -22.42 -8.40
CA ILE A 85 4.02 -21.58 -7.22
C ILE A 85 2.74 -21.05 -6.59
N CYS A 86 2.84 -20.64 -5.33
CA CYS A 86 1.76 -19.94 -4.64
C CYS A 86 1.71 -18.47 -5.07
N GLN A 87 0.52 -17.98 -5.41
CA GLN A 87 0.28 -16.58 -5.77
C GLN A 87 -0.32 -15.77 -4.61
N ASP A 88 -0.73 -16.43 -3.53
CA ASP A 88 -1.35 -15.75 -2.39
C ASP A 88 -0.38 -14.73 -1.78
N ALA A 89 -0.90 -13.56 -1.41
CA ALA A 89 -0.11 -12.52 -0.73
C ALA A 89 0.43 -13.00 0.63
N ILE A 90 -0.21 -13.99 1.23
CA ILE A 90 0.21 -14.68 2.45
C ILE A 90 -0.29 -16.13 2.40
N GLU A 91 0.60 -17.07 2.71
CA GLU A 91 0.26 -18.47 2.80
C GLU A 91 0.07 -18.88 4.27
N ILE A 92 -1.18 -19.01 4.72
CA ILE A 92 -1.49 -19.52 6.05
C ILE A 92 -1.86 -21.01 5.94
N ASN A 93 -1.02 -21.89 6.47
CA ASN A 93 -1.07 -23.36 6.37
C ASN A 93 -0.92 -23.92 4.95
N LYS A 94 -1.74 -23.46 4.00
CA LYS A 94 -1.78 -23.99 2.64
C LYS A 94 -2.11 -22.87 1.65
N CYS A 95 -1.41 -22.90 0.51
CA CYS A 95 -1.73 -22.06 -0.62
C CYS A 95 -3.13 -22.35 -1.21
N LYS A 96 -3.91 -21.28 -1.43
CA LYS A 96 -5.24 -21.30 -2.06
C LYS A 96 -5.14 -21.15 -3.57
N ASN A 97 -4.30 -20.24 -4.07
CA ASN A 97 -4.16 -19.97 -5.50
C ASN A 97 -2.77 -20.32 -6.02
N THR A 98 -2.71 -21.19 -7.01
CA THR A 98 -1.44 -21.59 -7.63
C THR A 98 -1.39 -21.27 -9.11
N ILE A 99 -0.21 -20.86 -9.59
CA ILE A 99 0.05 -20.55 -10.99
C ILE A 99 1.31 -21.27 -11.46
N GLN A 100 1.43 -21.51 -12.76
CA GLN A 100 2.69 -21.90 -13.38
C GLN A 100 3.51 -20.64 -13.64
N ASP A 101 4.74 -20.59 -13.11
CA ASP A 101 5.65 -19.46 -13.29
C ASP A 101 7.10 -19.93 -13.47
N GLU A 102 7.94 -19.04 -13.99
CA GLU A 102 9.37 -19.26 -14.21
C GLU A 102 10.16 -18.89 -12.96
N LEU A 103 11.00 -19.83 -12.48
CA LEU A 103 11.88 -19.64 -11.33
C LEU A 103 13.33 -19.85 -11.71
N ILE A 104 14.23 -19.22 -10.97
CA ILE A 104 15.65 -19.55 -11.00
C ILE A 104 15.87 -20.82 -10.16
N GLU A 105 16.43 -21.84 -10.78
CA GLU A 105 16.76 -23.12 -10.17
C GLU A 105 17.64 -22.91 -8.93
N ASN A 106 17.32 -23.64 -7.86
CA ASN A 106 18.01 -23.56 -6.56
C ASN A 106 17.94 -22.20 -5.83
N VAL A 107 17.20 -21.21 -6.35
CA VAL A 107 16.95 -19.93 -5.65
C VAL A 107 15.58 -19.98 -4.99
N LYS A 108 15.56 -19.82 -3.66
CA LYS A 108 14.31 -19.66 -2.89
C LYS A 108 14.08 -18.17 -2.59
N PRO A 109 12.87 -17.64 -2.77
CA PRO A 109 12.53 -16.30 -2.32
C PRO A 109 12.80 -16.15 -0.83
N GLN A 110 13.58 -15.14 -0.43
CA GLN A 110 13.76 -14.79 0.97
C GLN A 110 12.58 -13.93 1.43
N ASN A 111 11.54 -14.58 1.94
CA ASN A 111 10.39 -13.90 2.52
C ASN A 111 10.64 -13.68 4.02
N SER A 112 11.29 -12.57 4.37
CA SER A 112 11.42 -12.14 5.76
C SER A 112 10.06 -11.79 6.33
N CYS A 113 9.83 -12.14 7.61
CA CYS A 113 8.61 -11.79 8.32
C CYS A 113 8.41 -10.26 8.36
N SER A 114 9.50 -9.50 8.49
CA SER A 114 9.53 -8.03 8.47
C SER A 114 9.07 -7.39 7.14
N SER A 115 9.07 -8.14 6.03
CA SER A 115 8.54 -7.65 4.75
C SER A 115 7.03 -7.37 4.84
N MET A 116 6.34 -8.03 5.78
CA MET A 116 4.91 -7.88 5.99
C MET A 116 4.61 -6.86 7.09
N ARG A 117 4.57 -5.58 6.71
CA ARG A 117 4.32 -4.47 7.64
C ARG A 117 2.91 -4.53 8.23
N ALA A 118 2.73 -3.88 9.38
CA ALA A 118 1.43 -3.73 10.04
C ALA A 118 0.33 -3.19 9.11
N GLU A 119 0.65 -2.24 8.21
CA GLU A 119 -0.33 -1.71 7.25
C GLU A 119 -0.82 -2.79 6.29
N VAL A 120 0.09 -3.65 5.81
CA VAL A 120 -0.26 -4.75 4.91
C VAL A 120 -1.13 -5.78 5.63
N LEU A 121 -0.76 -6.17 6.85
CA LEU A 121 -1.55 -7.10 7.66
C LEU A 121 -2.96 -6.55 7.94
N SER A 122 -3.06 -5.28 8.34
CA SER A 122 -4.35 -4.62 8.56
C SER A 122 -5.21 -4.58 7.29
N TYR A 123 -4.59 -4.36 6.13
CA TYR A 123 -5.27 -4.37 4.85
C TYR A 123 -5.81 -5.77 4.51
N LEU A 124 -5.02 -6.82 4.71
CA LEU A 124 -5.45 -8.20 4.43
C LEU A 124 -6.58 -8.67 5.36
N LEU A 125 -6.55 -8.27 6.63
CA LEU A 125 -7.65 -8.47 7.57
C LEU A 125 -8.91 -7.73 7.12
N LYS A 126 -8.76 -6.45 6.74
CA LYS A 126 -9.88 -5.63 6.25
C LYS A 126 -10.53 -6.21 4.99
N GLN A 127 -9.73 -6.72 4.06
CA GLN A 127 -10.20 -7.36 2.83
C GLN A 127 -10.62 -8.82 3.03
N GLN A 128 -10.63 -9.33 4.26
CA GLN A 128 -10.98 -10.71 4.60
C GLN A 128 -10.13 -11.77 3.86
N THR A 129 -8.94 -11.38 3.36
CA THR A 129 -7.96 -12.33 2.81
C THR A 129 -7.40 -13.22 3.92
N ILE A 130 -7.30 -12.64 5.12
CA ILE A 130 -7.08 -13.32 6.39
C ILE A 130 -8.37 -13.15 7.20
N SER A 131 -9.03 -14.25 7.57
CA SER A 131 -10.36 -14.20 8.19
C SER A 131 -10.34 -13.67 9.62
N SER A 132 -9.24 -13.89 10.36
CA SER A 132 -9.13 -13.51 11.77
C SER A 132 -7.68 -13.52 12.25
N ILE A 133 -7.41 -12.89 13.41
CA ILE A 133 -6.11 -13.02 14.08
C ILE A 133 -5.84 -14.47 14.49
N LYS A 134 -6.89 -15.25 14.81
CA LYS A 134 -6.75 -16.69 15.11
C LYS A 134 -6.28 -17.50 13.90
N GLU A 135 -6.61 -17.07 12.67
CA GLU A 135 -6.02 -17.65 11.46
C GLU A 135 -4.57 -17.18 11.30
N LEU A 136 -4.33 -15.87 11.45
CA LEU A 136 -2.99 -15.28 11.37
C LEU A 136 -2.00 -15.93 12.34
N SER A 137 -2.46 -16.33 13.53
CA SER A 137 -1.62 -16.93 14.57
C SER A 137 -1.01 -18.28 14.21
N LYS A 138 -1.54 -18.93 13.17
CA LYS A 138 -0.99 -20.19 12.64
C LYS A 138 0.22 -19.97 11.73
N HIS A 139 0.48 -18.73 11.30
CA HIS A 139 1.60 -18.42 10.43
C HIS A 139 2.92 -18.41 11.20
N LYS A 140 4.00 -18.94 10.60
CA LYS A 140 5.34 -19.02 11.22
C LYS A 140 5.89 -17.67 11.72
N CYS A 141 5.52 -16.58 11.06
CA CYS A 141 5.96 -15.22 11.39
C CYS A 141 5.11 -14.53 12.48
N TYR A 142 4.06 -15.18 12.98
CA TYR A 142 3.13 -14.52 13.89
C TYR A 142 3.80 -14.03 15.17
N GLN A 143 4.79 -14.74 15.69
CA GLN A 143 5.50 -14.30 16.90
C GLN A 143 6.22 -12.96 16.71
N GLU A 144 6.68 -12.65 15.50
CA GLU A 144 7.25 -11.35 15.17
C GLU A 144 6.14 -10.30 15.00
N TRP A 145 5.11 -10.61 14.23
CA TRP A 145 4.01 -9.68 13.94
C TRP A 145 3.17 -9.32 15.16
N LYS A 146 3.05 -10.25 16.11
CA LYS A 146 2.43 -10.01 17.41
C LYS A 146 3.12 -8.85 18.12
N ASN A 147 4.42 -8.64 17.95
CA ASN A 147 5.15 -7.55 18.63
C ASN A 147 4.97 -6.18 17.97
N TYR A 148 4.24 -6.08 16.85
CA TYR A 148 3.92 -4.79 16.27
C TYR A 148 3.02 -3.98 17.21
N LYS A 149 3.32 -2.68 17.32
CA LYS A 149 2.43 -1.73 17.98
C LYS A 149 1.10 -1.69 17.22
N PRO A 150 -0.02 -1.46 17.92
CA PRO A 150 -1.31 -1.32 17.27
C PRO A 150 -1.27 -0.22 16.20
N LEU A 151 -1.96 -0.44 15.09
CA LEU A 151 -1.97 0.48 13.96
C LEU A 151 -3.27 1.28 13.94
N ILE A 152 -3.18 2.57 14.28
CA ILE A 152 -4.28 3.51 14.05
C ILE A 152 -4.35 3.84 12.56
N THR A 153 -5.45 3.45 11.91
CA THR A 153 -5.70 3.74 10.48
C THR A 153 -6.54 4.98 10.29
N ASN A 154 -7.36 5.33 11.29
CA ASN A 154 -8.04 6.62 11.37
C ASN A 154 -8.22 7.00 12.85
N PRO A 155 -8.06 8.27 13.22
CA PRO A 155 -7.70 9.40 12.37
C PRO A 155 -6.20 9.42 12.00
N ILE A 156 -5.82 10.29 11.06
CA ILE A 156 -4.45 10.41 10.54
C ILE A 156 -3.67 11.38 11.40
N HIS A 157 -2.47 10.99 11.82
CA HIS A 157 -1.57 11.83 12.62
C HIS A 157 -1.30 13.19 11.96
N ASN A 158 -1.35 14.27 12.76
CA ASN A 158 -1.16 15.66 12.34
C ASN A 158 -2.12 16.15 11.24
N LYS A 159 -3.32 15.56 11.16
CA LYS A 159 -4.38 15.98 10.24
C LYS A 159 -5.35 16.93 10.95
N THR A 160 -5.79 17.96 10.21
CA THR A 160 -6.92 18.81 10.60
C THR A 160 -8.22 18.27 9.99
N TYR A 161 -9.25 18.14 10.82
CA TYR A 161 -10.61 17.77 10.45
C TYR A 161 -11.53 18.95 10.72
N ILE A 162 -12.22 19.43 9.67
CA ILE A 162 -13.09 20.59 9.74
C ILE A 162 -14.54 20.14 9.69
N HIS A 163 -15.33 20.59 10.66
CA HIS A 163 -16.76 20.31 10.75
C HIS A 163 -17.58 21.59 10.57
N ASN A 164 -18.80 21.47 10.05
CA ASN A 164 -19.72 22.61 9.95
C ASN A 164 -20.37 22.85 11.32
N LYS A 165 -20.24 24.06 11.87
CA LYS A 165 -20.77 24.42 13.19
C LYS A 165 -22.30 24.28 13.32
N LEU A 166 -23.02 24.41 12.19
CA LEU A 166 -24.48 24.32 12.15
C LEU A 166 -24.98 22.87 12.24
N LEU A 167 -24.11 21.88 12.01
CA LEU A 167 -24.48 20.48 12.11
C LEU A 167 -24.47 20.02 13.57
N PRO A 168 -25.44 19.16 13.96
CA PRO A 168 -25.49 18.63 15.31
C PRO A 168 -24.31 17.67 15.56
N ASN A 169 -23.94 17.49 16.84
CA ASN A 169 -22.73 16.74 17.22
C ASN A 169 -22.79 15.27 16.77
N GLU A 170 -23.98 14.70 16.59
CA GLU A 170 -24.18 13.34 16.10
C GLU A 170 -23.66 13.15 14.68
N MET A 171 -23.60 14.23 13.89
CA MET A 171 -23.10 14.25 12.51
C MET A 171 -21.62 14.66 12.40
N LYS A 172 -21.02 15.15 13.50
CA LYS A 172 -19.62 15.60 13.56
C LYS A 172 -18.68 14.56 14.18
N LYS A 173 -19.01 13.27 14.04
CA LYS A 173 -18.25 12.19 14.66
C LYS A 173 -16.96 11.90 13.88
N THR A 174 -15.86 11.82 14.60
CA THR A 174 -14.59 11.30 14.10
C THR A 174 -14.63 9.77 14.17
N MET A 175 -14.30 9.10 13.05
CA MET A 175 -14.10 7.65 13.05
C MET A 175 -12.78 7.31 13.75
N LEU A 176 -12.81 6.38 14.68
CA LEU A 176 -11.62 5.82 15.31
C LEU A 176 -11.50 4.37 14.85
N ASN A 177 -10.40 4.03 14.20
CA ASN A 177 -10.14 2.67 13.74
C ASN A 177 -8.69 2.27 13.98
N CYS A 178 -8.50 1.12 14.62
CA CYS A 178 -7.20 0.63 15.05
C CYS A 178 -7.12 -0.89 14.90
N TYR A 179 -5.98 -1.39 14.45
CA TYR A 179 -5.69 -2.83 14.36
C TYR A 179 -4.66 -3.23 15.41
N SER A 180 -5.04 -4.13 16.30
CA SER A 180 -4.15 -4.93 17.14
C SER A 180 -3.84 -6.27 16.48
N PHE A 181 -2.63 -6.77 16.70
CA PHE A 181 -2.18 -8.10 16.25
C PHE A 181 -2.13 -9.12 17.39
N GLU A 182 -2.66 -8.76 18.57
CA GLU A 182 -2.88 -9.68 19.68
C GLU A 182 -4.01 -10.68 19.39
N GLN A 183 -3.92 -11.87 19.96
CA GLN A 183 -4.97 -12.89 19.81
C GLN A 183 -6.30 -12.42 20.39
N ASN A 184 -6.24 -11.72 21.53
CA ASN A 184 -7.38 -11.00 22.04
C ASN A 184 -7.54 -9.70 21.25
N SER A 185 -8.68 -9.54 20.58
CA SER A 185 -8.97 -8.39 19.74
C SER A 185 -9.40 -7.15 20.53
N THR A 186 -9.51 -7.21 21.85
CA THR A 186 -9.87 -6.03 22.66
C THR A 186 -8.82 -4.94 22.51
N ILE A 187 -9.29 -3.71 22.31
CA ILE A 187 -8.49 -2.50 22.29
C ILE A 187 -9.13 -1.44 23.18
N TYR A 188 -8.30 -0.54 23.70
CA TYR A 188 -8.70 0.57 24.55
C TYR A 188 -8.30 1.88 23.87
N TRP A 189 -9.29 2.71 23.58
CA TRP A 189 -9.06 4.07 23.11
C TRP A 189 -8.89 5.01 24.29
N LEU A 190 -7.73 5.65 24.39
CA LEU A 190 -7.41 6.66 25.38
C LEU A 190 -7.41 8.03 24.69
N ILE A 191 -8.35 8.90 25.03
CA ILE A 191 -8.54 10.21 24.40
C ILE A 191 -8.49 11.29 25.47
N ASP A 192 -7.52 12.22 25.38
CA ASP A 192 -7.37 13.37 26.30
C ASP A 192 -7.49 13.02 27.79
N ASN A 193 -6.89 11.91 28.24
CA ASN A 193 -6.96 11.42 29.62
C ASN A 193 -8.38 11.12 30.16
N GLN A 194 -9.35 10.91 29.27
CA GLN A 194 -10.70 10.48 29.64
C GLN A 194 -10.74 8.97 29.90
N THR A 195 -11.87 8.51 30.45
CA THR A 195 -12.16 7.08 30.64
C THR A 195 -11.95 6.31 29.34
N PRO A 196 -11.23 5.18 29.35
CA PRO A 196 -10.98 4.40 28.16
C PRO A 196 -12.28 3.96 27.49
N ILE A 197 -12.33 4.04 26.16
CA ILE A 197 -13.41 3.44 25.38
C ILE A 197 -12.95 2.07 24.91
N ILE A 198 -13.65 1.03 25.35
CA ILE A 198 -13.38 -0.35 24.94
C ILE A 198 -13.92 -0.56 23.52
N GLY A 199 -13.10 -1.17 22.66
CA GLY A 199 -13.49 -1.55 21.31
C GLY A 199 -12.84 -2.85 20.87
N THR A 200 -13.05 -3.16 19.59
CA THR A 200 -12.50 -4.37 18.96
C THR A 200 -11.59 -3.97 17.81
N SER A 201 -10.43 -4.62 17.72
CA SER A 201 -9.44 -4.50 16.64
C SER A 201 -10.11 -4.59 15.27
N GLY A 202 -9.86 -3.60 14.43
CA GLY A 202 -10.39 -3.51 13.06
C GLY A 202 -11.85 -3.07 12.95
N THR A 203 -12.56 -2.90 14.08
CA THR A 203 -13.95 -2.42 14.10
C THR A 203 -13.98 -0.93 14.38
N PRO A 204 -14.52 -0.10 13.47
CA PRO A 204 -14.56 1.34 13.67
C PRO A 204 -15.58 1.73 14.74
N ILE A 205 -15.22 2.72 15.56
CA ILE A 205 -16.15 3.43 16.44
C ILE A 205 -16.22 4.90 16.04
N TYR A 206 -17.31 5.59 16.38
CA TYR A 206 -17.54 6.97 15.98
C TYR A 206 -17.78 7.84 17.21
N LYS A 207 -16.93 8.85 17.42
CA LYS A 207 -16.98 9.73 18.59
C LYS A 207 -16.93 11.18 18.17
N TYR A 208 -17.82 12.00 18.71
CA TYR A 208 -17.68 13.45 18.59
C TYR A 208 -16.48 13.91 19.42
N LEU A 209 -15.61 14.69 18.78
CA LEU A 209 -14.42 15.29 19.38
C LEU A 209 -14.50 16.79 19.14
N SER A 210 -14.49 17.55 20.24
CA SER A 210 -14.61 19.02 20.25
C SER A 210 -13.60 19.72 19.32
N PRO A 211 -13.84 20.96 18.87
CA PRO A 211 -12.92 21.68 17.97
C PRO A 211 -11.65 22.16 18.71
N LYS A 212 -10.76 21.22 19.02
CA LYS A 212 -9.46 21.46 19.65
C LYS A 212 -8.43 20.42 19.18
N LYS A 213 -7.20 20.58 19.68
CA LYS A 213 -6.16 19.55 19.59
C LYS A 213 -6.54 18.35 20.48
N HIS A 214 -6.46 17.15 19.92
CA HIS A 214 -6.71 15.90 20.64
C HIS A 214 -5.50 14.97 20.59
N GLN A 215 -5.19 14.33 21.71
CA GLN A 215 -4.26 13.21 21.77
C GLN A 215 -5.07 11.92 21.86
N ILE A 216 -4.88 11.03 20.88
CA ILE A 216 -5.62 9.79 20.76
C ILE A 216 -4.62 8.64 20.78
N SER A 217 -4.83 7.68 21.67
CA SER A 217 -4.02 6.47 21.75
C SER A 217 -4.88 5.22 21.61
N CYS A 218 -4.36 4.23 20.91
CA CYS A 218 -4.88 2.87 20.88
C CYS A 218 -3.93 1.99 21.68
N LEU A 219 -4.45 1.38 22.73
CA LEU A 219 -3.76 0.41 23.58
C LEU A 219 -4.36 -0.98 23.29
N ASP A 220 -3.52 -1.99 23.11
CA ASP A 220 -3.97 -3.37 23.02
C ASP A 220 -3.74 -4.16 24.32
N GLU A 221 -4.31 -5.36 24.36
CA GLU A 221 -4.20 -6.31 25.48
C GLU A 221 -2.76 -6.74 25.80
N GLY A 222 -1.84 -6.58 24.85
CA GLY A 222 -0.40 -6.81 25.05
C GLY A 222 0.31 -5.62 25.69
N ALA A 223 -0.43 -4.64 26.20
CA ALA A 223 0.06 -3.38 26.75
C ALA A 223 0.87 -2.53 25.76
N LYS A 224 0.74 -2.76 24.45
CA LYS A 224 1.41 -1.95 23.43
C LYS A 224 0.50 -0.79 23.06
N VAL A 225 1.11 0.40 22.94
CA VAL A 225 0.39 1.63 22.66
C VAL A 225 0.90 2.31 21.39
N LYS A 226 -0.04 2.85 20.61
CA LYS A 226 0.24 3.81 19.54
C LYS A 226 -0.57 5.06 19.79
N SER A 227 0.12 6.20 19.78
CA SER A 227 -0.50 7.52 19.96
C SER A 227 -0.37 8.35 18.69
N ILE A 228 -1.38 9.19 18.47
CA ILE A 228 -1.43 10.20 17.43
C ILE A 228 -2.00 11.51 18.00
N VAL A 229 -1.86 12.58 17.24
CA VAL A 229 -2.39 13.90 17.53
C VAL A 229 -3.18 14.33 16.32
N ILE A 230 -4.35 14.93 16.54
CA ILE A 230 -5.20 15.50 15.50
C ILE A 230 -5.68 16.89 15.92
N PHE A 231 -6.20 17.63 14.95
CA PHE A 231 -6.80 18.95 15.17
C PHE A 231 -8.21 18.93 14.63
N ASN A 232 -9.19 19.27 15.46
CA ASN A 232 -10.55 19.48 15.01
C ASN A 232 -10.88 20.97 15.02
N GLU A 233 -11.57 21.42 13.99
CA GLU A 233 -11.99 22.82 13.81
C GLU A 233 -13.47 22.86 13.40
N GLU A 234 -14.15 23.95 13.73
CA GLU A 234 -15.52 24.20 13.28
C GLU A 234 -15.58 25.52 12.49
N LEU A 235 -16.26 25.50 11.35
CA LEU A 235 -16.52 26.68 10.49
C LEU A 235 -18.02 27.01 10.46
#